data_AF-A0A8T3ZIL1-F1
#
_entry.id   AF-A0A8T3ZIL1-F1
#
_cell.length_a   1.000
_cell.length_b   1.000
_cell.length_c   1.000
_cell.angle_alpha   90.00
_cell.angle_beta   90.00
_cell.angle_gamma   90.00
#
_symmetry.space_group_name_H-M   'P 1'
#
loop_
_entity.id
_entity.type
_entity.pdbx_description
1 polymer ?
#
loop_
_entity_poly.entity_id
_entity_poly.type
_entity_poly.pdbx_seq_one_letter_code
_entity_poly.pdbx_strand_id
1 'polypeptide(L)'
;MLIRRGKEFYNENYKKVLALHKQGLSAAEIARQLGISYSCVYHWVKGIRKPNTGNVENFIGFLKKHGPSPAIEIKSVFPKHNELFLVAQQRKMPVKRRLLRRKFREYRTWYYLEGQEDAVKSMIKEMLEKYNRLRNKLVFSLLSKD
;
A
#
# COMPACT_ATOMS: atom_id res chain seq x y z
N MET A 1 4.31 33.86 -12.14
CA MET A 1 4.87 32.50 -11.90
C MET A 1 3.74 31.50 -11.86
N LEU A 2 3.69 30.52 -12.77
CA LEU A 2 2.77 29.39 -12.65
C LEU A 2 3.28 28.48 -11.54
N ILE A 3 2.59 28.46 -10.40
CA ILE A 3 2.85 27.49 -9.33
C ILE A 3 2.66 26.10 -9.93
N ARG A 4 3.75 25.33 -10.02
CA ARG A 4 3.71 23.96 -10.54
C ARG A 4 2.83 23.12 -9.64
N ARG A 5 1.65 22.73 -10.13
CA ARG A 5 0.71 21.89 -9.37
C ARG A 5 1.35 20.53 -9.08
N GLY A 6 1.29 20.10 -7.82
CA GLY A 6 1.89 18.85 -7.35
C GLY A 6 1.13 17.60 -7.83
N LYS A 7 1.76 16.43 -7.65
CA LYS A 7 1.16 15.13 -7.99
C LYS A 7 -0.17 14.87 -7.26
N GLU A 8 -0.28 15.35 -6.02
CA GLU A 8 -1.47 15.25 -5.18
C GLU A 8 -2.67 15.98 -5.79
N PHE A 9 -2.45 17.19 -6.32
CA PHE A 9 -3.48 17.96 -7.02
C PHE A 9 -4.12 17.13 -8.16
N TYR A 10 -3.30 16.46 -8.97
CA TYR A 10 -3.82 15.66 -10.09
C TYR A 10 -4.51 14.37 -9.62
N ASN A 11 -4.02 13.73 -8.56
CA ASN A 11 -4.64 12.52 -8.01
C ASN A 11 -6.02 12.78 -7.39
N GLU A 12 -6.17 13.86 -6.62
CA GLU A 12 -7.45 14.25 -6.02
C GLU A 12 -8.47 14.64 -7.10
N ASN A 13 -8.04 15.45 -8.06
CA ASN A 13 -8.92 15.90 -9.12
C ASN A 13 -9.33 14.78 -10.07
N TYR A 14 -8.49 13.76 -10.31
CA TYR A 14 -8.89 12.62 -11.12
C TYR A 14 -10.13 11.90 -10.58
N LYS A 15 -10.22 11.70 -9.26
CA LYS A 15 -11.41 11.12 -8.64
C LYS A 15 -12.64 12.01 -8.83
N LYS A 16 -12.49 13.33 -8.66
CA LYS A 16 -13.56 14.30 -8.88
C LYS A 16 -14.03 14.33 -10.33
N VAL A 17 -13.10 14.32 -11.29
CA VAL A 17 -13.39 14.26 -12.73
C VAL A 17 -14.23 13.03 -13.07
N LEU A 18 -13.85 11.84 -12.58
CA LEU A 18 -14.62 10.63 -12.83
C LEU A 18 -16.01 10.67 -12.18
N ALA A 19 -16.15 11.25 -11.00
CA ALA A 19 -17.43 11.41 -10.33
C ALA A 19 -18.37 12.38 -11.08
N LEU A 20 -17.87 13.56 -11.46
CA LEU A 20 -18.63 14.56 -12.22
C LEU A 20 -19.03 14.05 -13.61
N HIS A 21 -18.13 13.33 -14.30
CA HIS A 21 -18.47 12.73 -15.58
C HIS A 21 -19.56 11.66 -15.44
N LYS A 22 -19.56 10.87 -14.36
CA LYS A 22 -20.65 9.93 -14.05
C LYS A 22 -21.98 10.63 -13.76
N GLN A 23 -21.96 11.89 -13.33
CA GLN A 23 -23.14 12.73 -13.15
C GLN A 23 -23.62 13.39 -14.45
N GLY A 24 -22.97 13.10 -15.59
CA GLY A 24 -23.36 13.60 -16.91
C GLY A 24 -22.68 14.92 -17.33
N LEU A 25 -21.78 15.48 -16.51
CA LEU A 25 -21.06 16.69 -16.90
C LEU A 25 -20.09 16.41 -18.05
N SER A 26 -20.02 17.35 -18.99
CA SER A 26 -19.08 17.30 -20.10
C SER A 26 -17.64 17.58 -19.62
N ALA A 27 -16.66 17.07 -20.37
CA ALA A 27 -15.25 17.32 -20.06
C ALA A 27 -14.89 18.82 -20.03
N ALA A 28 -15.59 19.66 -20.79
CA ALA A 28 -15.37 21.11 -20.83
C ALA A 28 -15.92 21.82 -19.58
N GLU A 29 -17.05 21.38 -19.04
CA GLU A 29 -17.60 21.90 -17.78
C GLU A 29 -16.72 21.50 -16.61
N ILE A 30 -16.32 20.23 -16.55
CA ILE A 30 -15.43 19.70 -15.50
C ILE A 30 -14.08 20.43 -15.51
N ALA A 31 -13.51 20.67 -16.70
CA ALA A 31 -12.26 21.40 -16.87
C ALA A 31 -12.33 22.82 -16.28
N ARG A 32 -13.40 23.57 -16.59
CA ARG A 32 -13.65 24.91 -16.05
C ARG A 32 -13.86 24.87 -14.54
N GLN A 33 -14.69 23.94 -14.05
CA GLN A 33 -15.04 23.84 -12.63
C GLN A 33 -13.83 23.50 -11.74
N LEU A 34 -12.94 22.63 -12.21
CA LEU A 34 -11.76 22.19 -11.44
C LEU A 34 -10.48 22.98 -11.78
N GLY A 35 -10.57 23.90 -12.74
CA GLY A 35 -9.43 24.68 -13.25
C GLY A 35 -8.34 23.81 -13.88
N ILE A 36 -8.71 22.70 -14.52
CA ILE A 36 -7.80 21.72 -15.15
C ILE A 36 -7.89 21.88 -16.66
N SER A 37 -6.80 21.63 -17.39
CA SER A 37 -6.85 21.65 -18.85
C SER A 37 -7.83 20.62 -19.39
N TYR A 38 -8.60 21.02 -20.40
CA TYR A 38 -9.56 20.17 -21.09
C TYR A 38 -8.95 18.83 -21.51
N SER A 39 -7.75 18.85 -22.12
CA SER A 39 -7.07 17.64 -22.58
C SER A 39 -6.76 16.66 -21.44
N CYS A 40 -6.48 17.15 -20.23
CA CYS A 40 -6.24 16.31 -19.07
C CYS A 40 -7.53 15.59 -18.64
N VAL A 41 -8.63 16.34 -18.53
CA VAL A 41 -9.97 15.79 -18.23
C VAL A 41 -10.39 14.77 -19.30
N TYR A 42 -10.22 15.10 -20.58
CA TYR A 42 -10.53 14.23 -21.71
C TYR A 42 -9.77 12.90 -21.62
N HIS A 43 -8.44 12.95 -21.43
CA HIS A 43 -7.64 11.73 -21.30
C HIS A 43 -8.04 10.87 -20.10
N TRP A 44 -8.41 11.50 -18.97
CA TRP A 44 -8.84 10.78 -17.77
C TRP A 44 -10.19 10.10 -17.95
N VAL A 45 -11.17 10.81 -18.54
CA VAL A 45 -12.51 10.27 -18.85
C VAL A 45 -12.43 9.12 -19.85
N LYS A 46 -11.60 9.27 -20.90
CA LYS A 46 -11.38 8.21 -21.91
C LYS A 46 -10.46 7.09 -21.44
N GLY A 47 -9.85 7.20 -20.26
CA GLY A 47 -8.93 6.20 -19.73
C GLY A 47 -7.57 6.12 -20.45
N ILE A 48 -7.27 7.05 -21.37
CA ILE A 48 -6.03 7.10 -22.17
C ILE A 48 -4.82 7.35 -21.27
N ARG A 49 -4.98 8.21 -20.26
CA ARG A 49 -3.97 8.45 -19.22
C ARG A 49 -4.63 8.42 -17.87
N LYS A 50 -3.91 7.92 -16.88
CA LYS A 50 -4.28 8.01 -15.47
C LYS A 50 -3.18 8.76 -14.75
N PRO A 51 -3.49 9.57 -13.73
CA PRO A 51 -2.47 10.06 -12.82
C PRO A 51 -1.71 8.84 -12.30
N ASN A 52 -0.38 8.92 -12.29
CA ASN A 52 0.45 7.85 -11.78
C ASN A 52 0.07 7.64 -10.31
N THR A 53 -0.57 6.52 -9.96
CA THR A 53 -0.84 6.17 -8.56
C THR A 53 0.48 6.28 -7.80
N GLY A 54 0.49 6.98 -6.67
CA GLY A 54 1.72 7.08 -5.90
C GLY A 54 2.16 5.70 -5.43
N ASN A 55 3.45 5.54 -5.17
CA ASN A 55 3.98 4.29 -4.62
C ASN A 55 3.29 3.92 -3.30
N VAL A 56 2.76 4.90 -2.56
CA VAL A 56 1.98 4.70 -1.33
C VAL A 56 0.63 4.05 -1.63
N GLU A 57 -0.09 4.52 -2.64
CA GLU A 57 -1.36 3.92 -3.06
C GLU A 57 -1.17 2.50 -3.58
N ASN A 58 -0.08 2.24 -4.32
CA ASN A 58 0.27 0.88 -4.76
C ASN A 58 0.62 -0.02 -3.57
N PHE A 59 1.35 0.50 -2.57
CA PHE A 59 1.66 -0.20 -1.33
C PHE A 59 0.39 -0.55 -0.53
N ILE A 60 -0.56 0.37 -0.41
CA ILE A 60 -1.87 0.11 0.20
C ILE A 60 -2.66 -0.92 -0.62
N GLY A 61 -2.66 -0.78 -1.95
CA GLY A 61 -3.32 -1.73 -2.85
C GLY A 61 -2.76 -3.14 -2.72
N PHE A 62 -1.46 -3.28 -2.51
CA PHE A 62 -0.81 -4.56 -2.21
C PHE A 62 -1.36 -5.16 -0.91
N LEU A 63 -1.37 -4.42 0.19
CA LEU A 63 -1.90 -4.90 1.48
C LEU A 63 -3.41 -5.22 1.42
N LYS A 64 -4.17 -4.48 0.60
CA LYS A 64 -5.58 -4.78 0.36
C LYS A 64 -5.78 -6.10 -0.38
N LYS A 65 -4.92 -6.41 -1.35
CA LYS A 65 -5.01 -7.62 -2.17
C LYS A 65 -4.43 -8.85 -1.48
N HIS A 66 -3.30 -8.71 -0.80
CA HIS A 66 -2.52 -9.81 -0.24
C HIS A 66 -2.74 -9.98 1.28
N GLY A 67 -3.33 -9.00 1.95
CA GLY A 67 -3.50 -9.01 3.39
C GLY A 67 -2.26 -8.49 4.14
N PRO A 68 -2.20 -8.73 5.47
CA PRO A 68 -1.03 -8.44 6.28
C PRO A 68 0.21 -9.15 5.77
N SER A 69 1.34 -8.45 5.67
CA SER A 69 2.58 -9.05 5.17
C SER A 69 3.81 -8.60 5.98
N PRO A 70 4.80 -9.47 6.19
CA PRO A 70 6.07 -9.10 6.79
C PRO A 70 6.89 -8.24 5.82
N ALA A 71 7.76 -7.40 6.38
CA ALA A 71 8.62 -6.49 5.63
C ALA A 71 9.50 -7.21 4.60
N ILE A 72 9.94 -8.43 4.91
CA ILE A 72 10.75 -9.24 3.98
C ILE A 72 10.01 -9.53 2.65
N GLU A 73 8.73 -9.85 2.70
CA GLU A 73 7.91 -10.10 1.50
C GLU A 73 7.67 -8.79 0.75
N ILE A 74 7.36 -7.73 1.49
CA ILE A 74 7.09 -6.41 0.92
C ILE A 74 8.32 -5.81 0.25
N LYS A 75 9.52 -5.99 0.82
CA LYS A 75 10.77 -5.39 0.35
C LYS A 75 11.10 -5.76 -1.10
N SER A 76 10.68 -6.94 -1.56
CA SER A 76 10.87 -7.38 -2.95
C SER A 76 10.11 -6.51 -3.96
N VAL A 77 8.92 -6.02 -3.59
CA VAL A 77 8.04 -5.20 -4.44
C VAL A 77 8.24 -3.71 -4.14
N PHE A 78 8.46 -3.38 -2.87
CA PHE A 78 8.62 -2.01 -2.38
C PHE A 78 9.91 -1.90 -1.54
N PRO A 79 11.08 -1.73 -2.16
CA PRO A 79 12.36 -1.66 -1.43
C PRO A 79 12.38 -0.57 -0.35
N LYS A 80 11.71 0.55 -0.61
CA LYS A 80 11.55 1.68 0.32
C LYS A 80 10.28 1.60 1.17
N HIS A 81 9.80 0.40 1.51
CA HIS A 81 8.55 0.19 2.24
C HIS A 81 8.43 1.02 3.53
N ASN A 82 9.53 1.27 4.24
CA ASN A 82 9.50 2.10 5.45
C ASN A 82 9.19 3.57 5.15
N GLU A 83 9.80 4.15 4.11
CA GLU A 83 9.46 5.50 3.65
C GLU A 83 7.99 5.58 3.24
N LEU A 84 7.49 4.58 2.50
CA LEU A 84 6.08 4.53 2.08
C LEU A 84 5.12 4.47 3.26
N PHE A 85 5.46 3.70 4.30
CA PHE A 85 4.70 3.67 5.54
C PHE A 85 4.68 5.03 6.24
N LEU A 86 5.82 5.71 6.35
CA LEU A 86 5.89 7.04 6.98
C LEU A 86 5.06 8.07 6.22
N VAL A 87 5.11 8.07 4.89
CA VAL A 87 4.28 8.94 4.06
C VAL A 87 2.79 8.58 4.22
N ALA A 88 2.45 7.29 4.29
CA ALA A 88 1.07 6.85 4.56
C ALA A 88 0.56 7.38 5.91
N GLN A 89 1.38 7.33 6.97
CA GLN A 89 1.05 7.89 8.28
C GLN A 89 0.85 9.41 8.23
N GLN A 90 1.77 10.13 7.58
CA GLN A 90 1.67 11.59 7.42
C GLN A 90 0.37 11.99 6.71
N ARG A 91 -0.06 11.19 5.74
CA ARG A 91 -1.32 11.37 4.98
C ARG A 91 -2.56 10.81 5.68
N LYS A 92 -2.44 10.34 6.92
CA LYS A 92 -3.54 9.70 7.69
C LYS A 92 -4.22 8.55 6.93
N MET A 93 -3.44 7.80 6.15
CA MET A 93 -3.90 6.61 5.44
C MET A 93 -4.03 5.43 6.40
N PRO A 94 -4.93 4.46 6.15
CA PRO A 94 -5.27 3.39 7.08
C PRO A 94 -4.25 2.25 7.09
N VAL A 95 -2.95 2.55 7.13
CA VAL A 95 -1.87 1.56 7.20
C VAL A 95 -1.33 1.52 8.63
N LYS A 96 -1.16 0.33 9.20
CA LYS A 96 -0.56 0.12 10.52
C LYS A 96 0.66 -0.79 10.39
N ARG A 97 1.51 -0.78 11.42
CA ARG A 97 2.64 -1.72 11.55
C ARG A 97 2.64 -2.42 12.90
N ARG A 98 3.10 -3.66 12.92
CA ARG A 98 3.32 -4.45 14.14
C ARG A 98 4.77 -4.89 14.19
N LEU A 99 5.37 -4.78 15.37
CA LEU A 99 6.76 -5.15 15.61
C LEU A 99 6.84 -6.38 16.50
N LEU A 100 7.60 -7.38 16.07
CA LEU A 100 7.97 -8.55 16.87
C LEU A 100 9.29 -8.32 17.61
N ARG A 101 9.69 -9.33 18.39
CA ARG A 101 10.99 -9.35 19.09
C ARG A 101 12.16 -9.29 18.10
N ARG A 102 13.27 -8.67 18.50
CA ARG A 102 14.46 -8.44 17.66
C ARG A 102 15.04 -9.70 17.01
N LYS A 103 14.91 -10.87 17.66
CA LYS A 103 15.40 -12.15 17.15
C LYS A 103 14.83 -12.56 15.78
N PHE A 104 13.68 -12.01 15.39
CA PHE A 104 13.02 -12.34 14.12
C PHE A 104 13.51 -11.53 12.91
N ARG A 105 14.53 -10.66 13.08
CA ARG A 105 15.21 -9.93 11.99
C ARG A 105 14.24 -9.34 10.95
N GLU A 106 14.26 -9.81 9.69
CA GLU A 106 13.44 -9.28 8.60
C GLU A 106 11.95 -9.65 8.69
N TYR A 107 11.59 -10.66 9.50
CA TYR A 107 10.20 -10.98 9.86
C TYR A 107 9.68 -10.14 11.04
N ARG A 108 10.51 -9.24 11.57
CA ARG A 108 10.16 -8.44 12.75
C ARG A 108 9.00 -7.48 12.47
N THR A 109 9.01 -6.85 11.31
CA THR A 109 8.06 -5.79 10.98
C THR A 109 6.97 -6.35 10.08
N TRP A 110 5.73 -6.14 10.47
CA TRP A 110 4.54 -6.51 9.69
C TRP A 110 3.76 -5.25 9.35
N TYR A 111 3.31 -5.13 8.11
CA TYR A 111 2.43 -4.07 7.64
C TYR A 111 1.05 -4.64 7.35
N TYR A 112 0.02 -3.86 7.67
CA TYR A 112 -1.37 -4.27 7.50
C TYR A 112 -2.25 -3.02 7.39
N LEU A 113 -3.48 -3.19 6.91
CA LEU A 113 -4.49 -2.13 6.90
C LEU A 113 -5.32 -2.17 8.18
N GLU A 114 -5.89 -1.02 8.54
CA GLU A 114 -6.93 -0.96 9.58
C GLU A 114 -8.09 -1.91 9.25
N GLY A 115 -8.55 -2.67 10.24
CA GLY A 115 -9.51 -3.76 10.08
C GLY A 115 -8.86 -5.14 9.87
N GLN A 116 -7.53 -5.21 9.71
CA GLN A 116 -6.79 -6.47 9.57
C GLN A 116 -6.04 -6.90 10.85
N GLU A 117 -6.39 -6.33 12.02
CA GLU A 117 -5.71 -6.54 13.30
C GLU A 117 -5.71 -8.01 13.75
N ASP A 118 -6.82 -8.73 13.54
CA ASP A 118 -6.91 -10.14 13.93
C ASP A 118 -6.26 -11.05 12.89
N ALA A 119 -6.34 -10.69 11.61
CA ALA A 119 -5.62 -11.39 10.55
C ALA A 119 -4.11 -11.37 10.80
N VAL A 120 -3.53 -10.21 11.13
CA VAL A 120 -2.09 -10.11 11.39
C VAL A 120 -1.69 -10.90 12.65
N LYS A 121 -2.54 -10.94 13.68
CA LYS A 121 -2.31 -11.79 14.87
C LYS A 121 -2.26 -13.27 14.51
N SER A 122 -3.24 -13.74 13.75
CA SER A 122 -3.35 -15.14 13.33
C SER A 122 -2.17 -15.56 12.44
N MET A 123 -1.80 -14.74 11.45
CA MET A 123 -0.66 -15.00 10.58
C MET A 123 0.67 -15.03 11.32
N ILE A 124 0.89 -14.10 12.26
CA ILE A 124 2.07 -14.11 13.12
C ILE A 124 2.10 -15.37 13.98
N LYS A 125 0.97 -15.77 14.57
CA LYS A 125 0.88 -16.99 15.39
C LYS A 125 1.26 -18.22 14.57
N GLU A 126 0.67 -18.38 13.40
CA GLU A 126 0.95 -19.50 12.49
C GLU A 126 2.44 -19.52 12.08
N MET A 127 3.02 -18.37 11.73
CA MET A 127 4.44 -18.25 11.41
C MET A 127 5.33 -18.68 12.59
N LEU A 128 5.00 -18.27 13.81
CA LEU A 128 5.74 -18.67 15.02
C LEU A 128 5.64 -20.16 15.31
N GLU A 129 4.46 -20.76 15.11
CA GLU A 129 4.27 -22.20 15.25
C GLU A 129 5.10 -22.97 14.22
N LYS A 130 5.08 -22.56 12.95
CA LYS A 130 5.93 -23.14 11.89
C LYS A 130 7.41 -23.04 12.24
N TYR A 131 7.85 -21.87 12.71
CA TYR A 131 9.24 -21.66 13.15
C TYR A 131 9.63 -22.62 14.29
N ASN A 132 8.78 -22.75 15.32
CA ASN A 132 9.05 -23.64 16.45
C ASN A 132 9.09 -25.11 16.01
N ARG A 133 8.18 -25.54 15.14
CA ARG A 133 8.19 -26.91 14.58
C ARG A 133 9.48 -27.20 13.81
N LEU A 134 9.90 -26.29 12.93
CA LEU A 134 11.14 -26.44 12.16
C LEU A 134 12.36 -26.48 13.07
N ARG A 135 12.42 -25.59 14.07
CA ARG A 135 13.49 -25.58 15.07
C ARG A 135 13.58 -26.91 15.82
N ASN A 136 12.45 -27.44 16.29
CA ASN A 136 12.43 -28.71 17.02
C ASN A 136 12.86 -29.89 16.14
N LYS A 137 12.44 -29.93 14.86
CA LYS A 137 12.90 -30.95 13.90
C LYS A 137 14.40 -30.89 13.66
N LEU A 138 14.96 -29.68 13.51
CA LEU A 138 16.39 -29.49 13.34
C LEU A 138 17.17 -29.96 14.57
N VAL A 139 16.75 -29.57 15.78
CA VAL A 139 17.37 -30.00 17.04
C VAL A 139 17.33 -31.52 17.16
N PHE A 140 16.18 -32.14 16.90
CA PHE A 140 16.05 -33.60 16.91
C PHE A 140 17.00 -34.26 15.90
N SER A 141 17.06 -33.79 14.65
CA SER A 141 17.96 -34.34 13.63
C SER A 141 19.45 -34.20 13.94
N LEU A 142 19.82 -33.18 14.73
CA LEU A 142 21.20 -32.96 15.15
C LEU A 142 21.58 -33.87 16.33
N LEU A 143 20.62 -34.15 17.23
CA LEU A 143 20.83 -35.02 18.39
C LEU A 143 20.72 -36.52 18.07
N SER A 144 20.12 -36.90 16.93
CA SER A 144 19.98 -38.29 16.47
C SER A 144 21.08 -38.72 15.48
N LYS A 145 22.09 -37.88 15.27
CA LYS A 145 23.24 -38.14 14.37
C LYS A 145 24.52 -38.55 15.12
N ASP A 146 24.43 -38.64 16.44
CA ASP A 146 25.44 -39.25 17.33
C ASP A 146 24.93 -40.63 17.78
#